data_AF-A0AAV5K7X9-F1
#
_entry.id   AF-A0AAV5K7X9-F1
#
_cell.length_a   1.000
_cell.length_b   1.000
_cell.length_c   1.000
_cell.angle_alpha   90.00
_cell.angle_beta   90.00
_cell.angle_gamma   90.00
#
_symmetry.space_group_name_H-M   'P 1'
#
loop_
_entity.id
_entity.type
_entity.pdbx_description
1 polymer ?
#
loop_
_entity_poly.entity_id
_entity_poly.type
_entity_poly.pdbx_seq_one_letter_code
_entity_poly.pdbx_strand_id
1 'polypeptide(L)'
;MAHEWAKGHGGVLPSTREEKRQFKELLKSRMIAMDEDNYKEAIDASFKVFAPRGINADLQKIINDSCTEVGSNSSDFWVMMAALKEFIVNEGCGEAPLEGSIPDMTSSTEHYINLQKIYQAKSEADFLVMEQRVENILKKIGRDPNSISKATIKSFCKNARKLKVCAFNCSFSYCGL
;
A
#
# COMPACT_ATOMS: atom_id res chain seq x y z
N MET A 1 10.47 -10.44 17.23
CA MET A 1 11.75 -10.84 16.61
C MET A 1 12.38 -9.79 15.70
N ALA A 2 11.66 -9.17 14.74
CA ALA A 2 12.27 -8.12 13.90
C ALA A 2 12.86 -6.94 14.72
N HIS A 3 12.16 -6.50 15.76
CA HIS A 3 12.66 -5.49 16.69
C HIS A 3 13.88 -5.95 17.53
N GLU A 4 13.91 -7.22 17.94
CA GLU A 4 15.04 -7.82 18.66
C GLU A 4 16.27 -7.91 17.75
N TRP A 5 16.08 -8.35 16.51
CA TRP A 5 17.12 -8.32 15.47
C TRP A 5 17.67 -6.91 15.29
N ALA A 6 16.80 -5.92 15.07
CA ALA A 6 17.20 -4.54 14.86
C ALA A 6 18.01 -3.99 16.04
N LYS A 7 17.61 -4.29 17.29
CA LYS A 7 18.38 -3.89 18.49
C LYS A 7 19.81 -4.44 18.50
N GLY A 8 20.01 -5.68 18.04
CA GLY A 8 21.34 -6.30 17.96
C GLY A 8 22.17 -5.85 16.74
N HIS A 9 21.55 -5.22 15.75
CA HIS A 9 22.17 -4.89 14.45
C HIS A 9 22.05 -3.40 14.13
N GLY A 10 22.19 -2.51 15.11
CA GLY A 10 22.24 -1.06 14.87
C GLY A 10 20.96 -0.46 14.27
N GLY A 11 19.80 -1.08 14.53
CA GLY A 11 18.50 -0.64 14.05
C GLY A 11 18.14 -1.15 12.65
N VAL A 12 19.00 -1.91 11.97
CA VAL A 12 18.74 -2.39 10.61
C VAL A 12 18.10 -3.77 10.56
N LEU A 13 17.31 -4.00 9.51
CA LEU A 13 16.68 -5.29 9.22
C LEU A 13 17.62 -6.17 8.38
N PRO A 14 17.41 -7.49 8.35
CA PRO A 14 18.26 -8.40 7.57
C PRO A 14 18.31 -8.02 6.10
N SER A 15 19.50 -7.78 5.55
CA SER A 15 19.69 -7.27 4.19
C SER A 15 20.44 -8.28 3.32
N THR A 16 21.49 -8.90 3.86
CA THR A 16 22.33 -9.87 3.15
C THR A 16 21.71 -11.27 3.17
N ARG A 17 22.14 -12.14 2.25
CA ARG A 17 21.70 -13.55 2.23
C ARG A 17 21.99 -14.24 3.58
N GLU A 18 23.13 -13.93 4.17
CA GLU A 18 23.57 -14.52 5.43
C GLU A 18 22.74 -14.00 6.62
N GLU A 19 22.50 -12.69 6.70
CA GLU A 19 21.61 -12.11 7.72
C GLU A 19 20.19 -12.68 7.62
N LYS A 20 19.67 -12.83 6.40
CA LYS A 20 18.35 -13.43 6.17
C LYS A 20 18.29 -14.88 6.63
N ARG A 21 19.37 -15.65 6.45
CA ARG A 21 19.50 -17.01 6.97
C ARG A 21 19.53 -17.01 8.49
N GLN A 22 20.34 -16.16 9.10
CA GLN A 22 20.43 -16.03 10.56
C GLN A 22 19.11 -15.60 11.20
N PHE A 23 18.36 -14.70 10.56
CA PHE A 23 17.04 -14.30 11.02
C PHE A 23 16.03 -15.47 10.99
N LYS A 24 16.09 -16.33 9.97
CA LYS A 24 15.27 -17.56 9.93
C LYS A 24 15.64 -18.55 11.03
N GLU A 25 16.93 -18.70 11.31
CA GLU A 25 17.38 -19.55 12.41
C GLU A 25 17.00 -18.98 13.78
N LEU A 26 17.01 -17.65 13.95
CA LEU A 26 16.47 -16.99 15.13
C LEU A 26 14.98 -17.31 15.33
N LEU A 27 14.17 -17.24 14.26
CA LEU A 27 12.76 -17.63 14.30
C LEU A 27 12.59 -19.09 14.73
N LYS A 28 13.33 -20.01 14.12
CA LYS A 28 13.32 -21.44 14.48
C LYS A 28 13.74 -21.70 15.92
N SER A 29 14.75 -20.99 16.43
CA SER A 29 15.27 -21.20 17.79
C SER A 29 14.25 -20.88 18.89
N ARG A 30 13.19 -20.13 18.57
CA ARG A 30 12.10 -19.79 19.48
C ARG A 30 10.90 -20.74 19.37
N MET A 31 10.89 -21.61 18.37
CA MET A 31 9.89 -22.66 18.23
C MET A 31 10.14 -23.73 19.28
N ILE A 32 9.16 -23.99 20.13
CA ILE A 32 9.26 -24.93 21.26
C ILE A 32 8.86 -26.33 20.81
N ALA A 33 7.81 -26.43 20.00
CA ALA A 33 7.26 -27.70 19.51
C ALA A 33 7.22 -27.73 17.97
N MET A 34 7.36 -28.92 17.39
CA MET A 34 7.45 -29.09 15.94
C MET A 34 6.12 -28.86 15.20
N ASP A 35 5.01 -28.82 15.92
CA ASP A 35 3.64 -28.62 15.44
C ASP A 35 3.17 -27.16 15.57
N GLU A 36 4.05 -26.22 15.90
CA GLU A 36 3.74 -24.79 15.92
C GLU A 36 3.65 -24.19 14.51
N ASP A 37 2.50 -24.37 13.86
CA ASP A 37 2.26 -23.92 12.47
C ASP A 37 2.37 -22.40 12.30
N ASN A 38 2.07 -21.61 13.33
CA ASN A 38 2.30 -20.17 13.37
C ASN A 38 3.78 -19.79 13.16
N TYR A 39 4.72 -20.56 13.75
CA TYR A 39 6.16 -20.34 13.57
C TYR A 39 6.62 -20.79 12.18
N LYS A 40 6.09 -21.89 11.66
CA LYS A 40 6.36 -22.33 10.28
C LYS A 40 5.95 -21.27 9.27
N GLU A 41 4.72 -20.75 9.39
CA GLU A 41 4.22 -19.64 8.58
C GLU A 41 5.10 -18.39 8.71
N ALA A 42 5.53 -18.05 9.92
CA ALA A 42 6.42 -16.89 10.14
C ALA A 42 7.80 -17.05 9.49
N ILE A 43 8.36 -18.26 9.50
CA ILE A 43 9.64 -18.57 8.84
C ILE A 43 9.50 -18.46 7.32
N ASP A 44 8.42 -19.02 6.76
CA ASP A 44 8.15 -18.97 5.32
C ASP A 44 7.85 -17.55 4.84
N ALA A 45 7.12 -16.77 5.65
CA ALA A 45 6.80 -15.37 5.39
C ALA A 45 7.88 -14.38 5.85
N SER A 46 9.00 -14.85 6.42
CA SER A 46 10.05 -13.98 6.99
C SER A 46 10.62 -12.98 5.97
N PHE A 47 10.54 -13.29 4.68
CA PHE A 47 10.95 -12.37 3.61
C PHE A 47 10.17 -11.05 3.60
N LYS A 48 8.93 -11.04 4.11
CA LYS A 48 8.12 -9.83 4.22
C LYS A 48 8.74 -8.80 5.19
N VAL A 49 9.54 -9.24 6.16
CA VAL A 49 10.21 -8.35 7.13
C VAL A 49 11.23 -7.45 6.44
N PHE A 50 11.96 -7.99 5.46
CA PHE A 50 13.04 -7.29 4.77
C PHE A 50 12.73 -7.00 3.30
N ALA A 51 11.45 -7.10 2.91
CA ALA A 51 11.01 -6.62 1.62
C ALA A 51 11.19 -5.09 1.55
N PRO A 52 11.60 -4.54 0.40
CA PRO A 52 11.62 -3.10 0.21
C PRO A 52 10.26 -2.49 0.55
N ARG A 53 10.28 -1.43 1.35
CA ARG A 53 9.09 -0.63 1.65
C ARG A 53 8.80 0.33 0.50
N GLY A 54 7.56 0.78 0.43
CA GLY A 54 7.05 1.74 -0.53
C GLY A 54 6.15 1.12 -1.60
N ILE A 55 5.78 1.96 -2.54
CA ILE A 55 4.95 1.59 -3.69
C ILE A 55 5.78 0.91 -4.79
N ASN A 56 5.12 0.02 -5.56
CA ASN A 56 5.76 -0.69 -6.66
C ASN A 56 6.16 0.26 -7.81
N ALA A 57 7.06 -0.19 -8.69
CA ALA A 57 7.59 0.64 -9.79
C ALA A 57 6.50 1.11 -10.75
N ASP A 58 5.45 0.32 -10.98
CA ASP A 58 4.35 0.68 -11.87
C ASP A 58 3.56 1.87 -11.29
N LEU A 59 3.21 1.81 -10.01
CA LEU A 59 2.51 2.90 -9.32
C LEU A 59 3.40 4.14 -9.20
N GLN A 60 4.71 3.98 -8.96
CA GLN A 60 5.65 5.12 -8.98
C GLN A 60 5.65 5.84 -10.32
N LYS A 61 5.64 5.10 -11.44
CA LYS A 61 5.57 5.71 -12.78
C LYS A 61 4.28 6.48 -12.98
N ILE A 62 3.13 5.91 -12.60
CA ILE A 62 1.82 6.55 -12.76
C ILE A 62 1.75 7.85 -11.93
N ILE A 63 2.29 7.83 -10.71
CA ILE A 63 2.26 8.99 -9.81
C ILE A 63 3.19 10.12 -10.25
N ASN A 64 4.30 9.78 -10.91
CA ASN A 64 5.23 10.74 -11.48
C ASN A 64 4.80 11.22 -12.88
N ASP A 65 3.71 10.70 -13.44
CA ASP A 65 3.18 11.13 -14.73
C ASP A 65 2.57 12.54 -14.64
N SER A 66 2.79 13.34 -15.68
CA SER A 66 2.12 14.63 -15.93
C SER A 66 0.59 14.57 -15.87
N CYS A 67 -0.03 13.41 -16.13
CA CYS A 67 -1.48 13.22 -16.01
C CYS A 67 -2.02 13.43 -14.58
N THR A 68 -1.12 13.52 -13.58
CA THR A 68 -1.48 13.89 -12.20
C THR A 68 -1.64 15.40 -12.00
N GLU A 69 -1.29 16.23 -12.99
CA GLU A 69 -1.57 17.66 -13.03
C GLU A 69 -3.01 17.86 -13.53
N VAL A 70 -3.94 17.99 -12.58
CA VAL A 70 -5.38 18.01 -12.88
C VAL A 70 -5.93 19.42 -13.09
N GLY A 71 -6.91 19.53 -14.00
CA GLY A 71 -7.71 20.73 -14.24
C GLY A 71 -9.21 20.41 -14.23
N SER A 72 -10.05 21.39 -14.57
CA SER A 72 -11.52 21.26 -14.53
C SER A 72 -12.07 20.13 -15.40
N ASN A 73 -11.38 19.77 -16.49
CA ASN A 73 -11.77 18.71 -17.42
C ASN A 73 -11.17 17.33 -17.09
N SER A 74 -10.38 17.23 -16.03
CA SER A 74 -9.77 15.95 -15.63
C SER A 74 -10.84 14.97 -15.13
N SER A 75 -10.67 13.70 -15.48
CA SER A 75 -11.56 12.64 -15.00
C SER A 75 -11.39 12.39 -13.50
N ASP A 76 -12.41 11.82 -12.88
CA ASP A 76 -12.43 11.51 -11.44
C ASP A 76 -11.26 10.59 -11.04
N PHE A 77 -10.88 9.68 -11.93
CA PHE A 77 -9.70 8.82 -11.74
C PHE A 77 -8.42 9.64 -11.55
N TRP A 78 -8.17 10.62 -12.42
CA TRP A 78 -6.97 11.45 -12.33
C TRP A 78 -6.99 12.39 -11.13
N VAL A 79 -8.17 12.87 -10.72
CA VAL A 79 -8.35 13.61 -9.46
C VAL A 79 -7.97 12.74 -8.25
N MET A 80 -8.45 11.49 -8.20
CA MET A 80 -8.08 10.54 -7.13
C MET A 80 -6.59 10.16 -7.17
N MET A 81 -5.99 10.06 -8.37
CA MET A 81 -4.54 9.84 -8.53
C MET A 81 -3.72 11.02 -8.04
N ALA A 82 -4.15 12.26 -8.30
CA ALA A 82 -3.50 13.46 -7.76
C ALA A 82 -3.60 13.50 -6.22
N ALA A 83 -4.75 13.16 -5.66
CA ALA A 83 -4.92 13.02 -4.21
C ALA A 83 -4.00 11.93 -3.63
N LEU A 84 -3.87 10.79 -4.30
CA LEU A 84 -2.98 9.69 -3.91
C LEU A 84 -1.51 10.13 -3.91
N LYS A 85 -1.08 10.88 -4.93
CA LYS A 85 0.26 11.46 -4.99
C LYS A 85 0.54 12.34 -3.78
N GLU A 86 -0.37 13.25 -3.45
CA GLU A 86 -0.22 14.11 -2.28
C GLU A 86 -0.23 13.30 -0.97
N PHE A 87 -1.10 12.28 -0.85
CA PHE A 87 -1.15 11.40 0.32
C PHE A 87 0.19 10.70 0.56
N ILE A 88 0.77 10.08 -0.48
CA ILE A 88 2.01 9.31 -0.35
C ILE A 88 3.17 10.17 0.14
N VAL A 89 3.25 11.42 -0.32
CA VAL A 89 4.31 12.37 0.04
C VAL A 89 4.16 12.88 1.47
N ASN A 90 2.93 13.08 1.95
CA ASN A 90 2.66 13.75 3.22
C ASN A 90 2.32 12.78 4.36
N GLU A 91 1.19 12.08 4.30
CA GLU A 91 0.73 11.19 5.39
C GLU A 91 1.18 9.74 5.21
N GLY A 92 1.40 9.32 3.97
CA GLY A 92 1.69 7.95 3.59
C GLY A 92 3.14 7.54 3.86
N CYS A 93 4.06 8.47 4.11
CA CYS A 93 5.49 8.18 4.30
C CYS A 93 6.07 7.30 3.17
N GLY A 94 5.69 7.58 1.91
CA GLY A 94 6.09 6.79 0.74
C GLY A 94 5.21 5.56 0.45
N GLU A 95 4.15 5.33 1.23
CA GLU A 95 3.23 4.21 1.11
C GLU A 95 1.84 4.65 0.66
N ALA A 96 1.18 3.80 -0.14
CA ALA A 96 -0.24 3.98 -0.50
C ALA A 96 -1.16 3.65 0.70
N PRO A 97 -2.41 4.19 0.70
CA PRO A 97 -3.43 3.89 1.71
C PRO A 97 -3.58 2.40 1.99
N LEU A 98 -3.84 2.06 3.25
CA LEU A 98 -3.98 0.67 3.66
C LEU A 98 -5.32 0.08 3.19
N GLU A 99 -5.31 -1.14 2.65
CA GLU A 99 -6.54 -1.83 2.20
C GLU A 99 -7.43 -2.30 3.35
N GLY A 100 -6.87 -2.42 4.55
CA GLY A 100 -7.58 -2.78 5.78
C GLY A 100 -7.84 -4.28 5.97
N SER A 101 -7.70 -5.09 4.92
CA SER A 101 -7.68 -6.55 5.02
C SER A 101 -6.32 -7.07 5.46
N ILE A 102 -6.34 -8.19 6.18
CA ILE A 102 -5.17 -9.00 6.48
C ILE A 102 -5.41 -10.41 5.93
N PRO A 103 -4.37 -11.11 5.42
CA PRO A 103 -4.50 -12.50 5.03
C PRO A 103 -4.77 -13.38 6.26
N ASP A 104 -5.28 -14.57 6.01
CA ASP A 104 -5.41 -15.59 7.03
C ASP A 104 -4.03 -15.94 7.64
N MET A 105 -4.02 -16.26 8.94
CA MET A 105 -2.80 -16.63 9.68
C MET A 105 -3.14 -17.53 10.86
N THR A 106 -2.23 -18.44 11.18
CA THR A 106 -2.35 -19.28 12.37
C THR A 106 -2.08 -18.44 13.62
N SER A 107 -3.14 -18.17 14.39
CA SER A 107 -3.12 -17.35 15.59
C SER A 107 -4.30 -17.71 16.50
N SER A 108 -4.29 -17.28 17.76
CA SER A 108 -5.53 -17.29 18.54
C SER A 108 -6.54 -16.29 17.96
N THR A 109 -7.82 -16.61 18.11
CA THR A 109 -8.95 -15.78 17.64
C THR A 109 -8.85 -14.34 18.16
N GLU A 110 -8.49 -14.17 19.43
CA GLU A 110 -8.36 -12.85 20.05
C GLU A 110 -7.28 -12.00 19.36
N HIS A 111 -6.08 -12.56 19.18
CA HIS A 111 -4.97 -11.86 18.53
C HIS A 111 -5.30 -11.52 17.07
N TYR A 112 -5.93 -12.44 16.35
CA TYR A 112 -6.34 -12.22 14.96
C TYR A 112 -7.36 -11.08 14.84
N ILE A 113 -8.42 -11.09 15.67
CA ILE A 113 -9.44 -10.04 15.69
C ILE A 113 -8.83 -8.68 16.06
N ASN A 114 -7.95 -8.64 17.07
CA ASN A 114 -7.30 -7.41 17.49
C ASN A 114 -6.43 -6.83 16.38
N LEU A 115 -5.65 -7.68 15.69
CA LEU A 115 -4.85 -7.27 14.55
C LEU A 115 -5.72 -6.76 13.39
N GLN A 116 -6.81 -7.47 13.08
CA GLN A 116 -7.74 -7.07 12.04
C GLN A 116 -8.34 -5.68 12.33
N LYS A 117 -8.74 -5.40 13.57
CA LYS A 117 -9.26 -4.09 13.99
C LYS A 117 -8.24 -2.97 13.80
N ILE A 118 -6.97 -3.21 14.12
CA ILE A 118 -5.90 -2.23 13.92
C ILE A 118 -5.76 -1.87 12.43
N TYR A 119 -5.77 -2.87 11.54
CA TYR A 119 -5.68 -2.65 10.10
C TYR A 119 -6.92 -1.92 9.55
N GLN A 120 -8.11 -2.29 10.01
CA GLN A 120 -9.36 -1.60 9.64
C GLN A 120 -9.36 -0.15 10.10
N ALA A 121 -8.95 0.13 11.34
CA ALA A 121 -8.88 1.49 11.87
C ALA A 121 -7.88 2.36 11.08
N LYS A 122 -6.70 1.82 10.75
CA LYS A 122 -5.73 2.55 9.92
C LYS A 122 -6.25 2.78 8.49
N SER A 123 -6.91 1.78 7.89
CA SER A 123 -7.54 1.93 6.57
C SER A 123 -8.60 3.03 6.55
N GLU A 124 -9.42 3.11 7.60
CA GLU A 124 -10.42 4.17 7.73
C GLU A 124 -9.76 5.55 7.89
N ALA A 125 -8.70 5.66 8.71
CA ALA A 125 -7.96 6.90 8.85
C ALA A 125 -7.33 7.36 7.52
N ASP A 126 -6.73 6.45 6.75
CA ASP A 126 -6.16 6.76 5.44
C ASP A 126 -7.23 7.19 4.44
N PHE A 127 -8.39 6.54 4.47
CA PHE A 127 -9.54 6.91 3.65
C PHE A 127 -10.01 8.34 3.93
N LEU A 128 -10.12 8.76 5.19
CA LEU A 128 -10.55 10.12 5.54
C LEU A 128 -9.56 11.18 5.02
N VAL A 129 -8.26 10.90 5.08
CA VAL A 129 -7.24 11.80 4.50
C VAL A 129 -7.39 11.88 2.99
N MET A 130 -7.57 10.74 2.31
CA MET A 130 -7.80 10.69 0.87
C MET A 130 -9.06 11.45 0.45
N GLU A 131 -10.17 11.27 1.18
CA GLU A 131 -11.42 12.01 0.98
C GLU A 131 -11.18 13.52 1.06
N GLN A 132 -10.51 13.99 2.13
CA GLN A 132 -10.22 15.40 2.31
C GLN A 132 -9.35 15.97 1.17
N ARG A 133 -8.38 15.20 0.69
CA ARG A 133 -7.50 15.60 -0.43
C ARG A 133 -8.27 15.70 -1.73
N VAL A 134 -9.13 14.73 -2.03
CA VAL A 134 -10.00 14.75 -3.21
C VAL A 134 -10.90 15.99 -3.20
N GLU A 135 -11.57 16.27 -2.07
CA GLU A 135 -12.39 17.47 -1.93
C GLU A 135 -11.60 18.77 -2.16
N ASN A 136 -10.40 18.86 -1.59
CA ASN A 136 -9.54 20.04 -1.73
C ASN A 136 -9.09 20.24 -3.18
N ILE A 137 -8.76 19.16 -3.89
CA ILE A 137 -8.39 19.22 -5.30
C ILE A 137 -9.59 19.64 -6.15
N LEU A 138 -10.77 19.06 -5.93
CA LEU A 138 -12.01 19.42 -6.63
C LEU A 138 -12.33 20.91 -6.48
N LYS A 139 -12.22 21.46 -5.25
CA LYS A 139 -12.36 22.90 -4.99
C LYS A 139 -11.37 23.73 -5.79
N LYS A 140 -10.08 23.35 -5.82
CA LYS A 140 -9.03 24.07 -6.54
C LYS A 140 -9.28 24.11 -8.06
N ILE A 141 -9.82 23.04 -8.64
CA ILE A 141 -10.11 22.96 -10.08
C ILE A 141 -11.52 23.45 -10.44
N GLY A 142 -12.26 24.02 -9.48
CA GLY A 142 -13.60 24.59 -9.70
C GLY A 142 -14.72 23.57 -9.91
N ARG A 143 -14.54 22.32 -9.46
CA ARG A 143 -15.57 21.27 -9.48
C ARG A 143 -16.27 21.16 -8.13
N ASP A 144 -17.49 20.61 -8.13
CA ASP A 144 -18.21 20.31 -6.89
C ASP A 144 -17.37 19.35 -6.01
N PRO A 145 -17.07 19.71 -4.74
CA PRO A 145 -16.31 18.88 -3.81
C PRO A 145 -16.91 17.49 -3.57
N ASN A 146 -18.23 17.35 -3.75
CA ASN A 146 -18.95 16.11 -3.55
C ASN A 146 -19.21 15.33 -4.85
N SER A 147 -18.65 15.77 -5.97
CA SER A 147 -18.87 15.13 -7.28
C SER A 147 -18.33 13.70 -7.35
N ILE A 148 -17.35 13.34 -6.51
CA ILE A 148 -16.84 11.98 -6.37
C ILE A 148 -17.36 11.38 -5.08
N SER A 149 -18.12 10.29 -5.17
CA SER A 149 -18.73 9.67 -4.00
C SER A 149 -17.71 9.07 -3.03
N LYS A 150 -18.03 9.10 -1.73
CA LYS A 150 -17.25 8.45 -0.66
C LYS A 150 -16.99 6.96 -0.96
N ALA A 151 -17.97 6.26 -1.51
CA ALA A 151 -17.86 4.84 -1.86
C ALA A 151 -16.81 4.61 -2.96
N THR A 152 -16.76 5.50 -3.97
CA THR A 152 -15.75 5.47 -5.03
C THR A 152 -14.35 5.68 -4.46
N ILE A 153 -14.17 6.69 -3.61
CA ILE A 153 -12.88 7.00 -2.97
C ILE A 153 -12.44 5.83 -2.08
N LYS A 154 -13.35 5.24 -1.30
CA LYS A 154 -13.08 4.08 -0.45
C LYS A 154 -12.66 2.85 -1.27
N SER A 155 -13.34 2.59 -2.38
CA SER A 155 -12.98 1.52 -3.32
C SER A 155 -11.60 1.77 -3.95
N PHE A 156 -11.30 3.02 -4.31
CA PHE A 156 -10.01 3.43 -4.83
C PHE A 156 -8.88 3.18 -3.80
N CYS A 157 -9.07 3.59 -2.54
CA CYS A 157 -8.10 3.36 -1.46
C CYS A 157 -7.79 1.88 -1.25
N LYS A 158 -8.81 1.02 -1.24
CA LYS A 158 -8.66 -0.45 -1.12
C LYS A 158 -7.82 -1.07 -2.24
N ASN A 159 -7.81 -0.45 -3.42
CA ASN A 159 -7.15 -0.96 -4.61
C ASN A 159 -5.90 -0.16 -5.00
N ALA A 160 -5.52 0.88 -4.24
CA ALA A 160 -4.47 1.83 -4.60
C ALA A 160 -3.14 1.13 -4.95
N ARG A 161 -2.76 0.10 -4.20
CA ARG A 161 -1.52 -0.69 -4.44
C ARG A 161 -1.56 -1.55 -5.70
N LYS A 162 -2.75 -1.81 -6.24
CA LYS A 162 -3.02 -2.72 -7.38
C LYS A 162 -3.32 -1.94 -8.66
N LEU A 163 -3.31 -0.61 -8.63
CA LEU A 163 -3.62 0.24 -9.77
C LEU A 163 -2.64 0.00 -10.93
N LYS A 164 -3.20 -0.05 -12.14
CA LYS A 164 -2.47 -0.15 -13.40
C LYS A 164 -3.16 0.75 -14.43
N VAL A 165 -2.37 1.47 -15.21
CA VAL A 165 -2.86 2.29 -16.33
C VAL A 165 -2.33 1.70 -17.62
N CYS A 166 -3.23 1.40 -18.55
CA CYS A 166 -2.89 0.90 -19.89
C CYS A 166 -3.29 1.97 -20.91
N ALA A 167 -2.31 2.57 -21.59
CA ALA A 167 -2.52 3.47 -22.70
C ALA A 167 -2.27 2.73 -24.01
N PHE A 168 -3.26 2.69 -24.90
CA PHE A 168 -3.12 2.13 -26.24
C PHE A 168 -2.91 3.29 -27.22
N ASN A 169 -1.75 3.33 -27.85
CA ASN A 169 -1.50 4.26 -28.94
C ASN A 169 -2.22 3.73 -30.19
N CYS A 170 -3.35 4.33 -30.54
CA CYS A 170 -3.99 4.05 -31.82
C CYS A 170 -3.28 4.88 -32.89
N SER A 171 -2.31 4.27 -33.57
CA SER A 171 -1.73 4.83 -34.79
C SER A 171 -2.75 4.70 -35.91
N PHE A 172 -3.59 5.73 -36.08
CA PHE A 172 -4.35 5.94 -37.31
C PHE A 172 -3.36 6.35 -38.42
N SER A 173 -2.63 5.37 -38.95
CA SER A 173 -1.96 5.52 -40.23
C SER A 173 -3.04 5.44 -41.31
N TYR A 174 -3.32 6.58 -41.92
CA TYR A 174 -4.10 6.79 -43.14
C TYR A 174 -4.26 5.52 -44.01
N CYS A 175 -5.48 4.97 -44.05
CA CYS A 175 -5.93 4.20 -45.20
C CYS A 175 -6.90 5.12 -45.96
N GLY A 176 -6.33 5.96 -46.81
CA GLY A 176 -7.03 6.80 -47.75
C GLY A 176 -6.39 6.65 -49.12
N LEU A 177 -6.96 5.76 -49.93
CA LEU A 177 -7.08 5.83 -51.39
C LEU A 177 -8.39 5.15 -51.77
#